data_AF-A0AAD6ZWA7-F1
#
_entry.id   AF-A0AAD6ZWA7-F1
#
_cell.length_a   1.000
_cell.length_b   1.000
_cell.length_c   1.000
_cell.angle_alpha   90.00
_cell.angle_beta   90.00
_cell.angle_gamma   90.00
#
_symmetry.space_group_name_H-M   'P 1'
#
loop_
_entity.id
_entity.type
_entity.pdbx_description
1 polymer ?
#
loop_
_entity_poly.entity_id
_entity_poly.type
_entity_poly.pdbx_seq_one_letter_code
_entity_poly.pdbx_strand_id
1 'polypeptide(L)'
;IVKGLHCPQTISRIVALVLFCMVVMHPYALHVRAPGTENLNMLDLGPYHASVKAHMKKLIADPGPLFSSSPDSYKTATLDGRPWSDMKAWDTCVKQLPTLPHVCPLMVAGLKAALECFEHFTMEFVEGGLI
;
A
#
# COMPACT_ATOMS: atom_id res chain seq x y z
N ILE A 1 -24.30 -16.85 -10.98
CA ILE A 1 -23.08 -17.13 -10.20
C ILE A 1 -21.88 -16.62 -10.98
N VAL A 2 -21.17 -15.61 -10.48
CA VAL A 2 -20.07 -14.94 -11.20
C VAL A 2 -18.79 -15.78 -11.07
N LYS A 3 -18.54 -16.67 -12.04
CA LYS A 3 -17.38 -17.59 -12.06
C LYS A 3 -16.03 -16.86 -11.92
N GLY A 4 -15.95 -15.60 -12.34
CA GLY A 4 -14.74 -14.78 -12.27
C GLY A 4 -14.20 -14.53 -10.86
N LEU A 5 -15.05 -14.52 -9.82
CA LEU A 5 -14.62 -14.29 -8.43
C LEU A 5 -13.98 -15.53 -7.77
N HIS A 6 -14.12 -16.69 -8.40
CA HIS A 6 -13.50 -17.95 -7.93
C HIS A 6 -12.23 -18.30 -8.72
N CYS A 7 -11.87 -17.49 -9.71
CA CYS A 7 -10.68 -17.68 -10.53
C CYS A 7 -9.42 -17.31 -9.73
N PRO A 8 -8.42 -18.20 -9.60
CA PRO A 8 -7.20 -17.94 -8.82
C PRO A 8 -6.45 -16.66 -9.25
N GLN A 9 -6.48 -16.32 -10.54
CA GLN A 9 -5.88 -15.10 -11.09
C GLN A 9 -6.61 -13.85 -10.59
N THR A 10 -7.95 -13.87 -10.59
CA THR A 10 -8.76 -12.77 -10.05
C THR A 10 -8.51 -12.61 -8.55
N ILE A 11 -8.51 -13.73 -7.82
CA ILE A 11 -8.25 -13.73 -6.37
C ILE A 11 -6.85 -13.16 -6.09
N SER A 12 -5.83 -13.56 -6.85
CA SER A 12 -4.46 -13.04 -6.69
C SER A 12 -4.41 -11.51 -6.84
N ARG A 13 -5.15 -10.96 -7.80
CA ARG A 13 -5.25 -9.50 -8.00
C ARG A 13 -5.99 -8.81 -6.87
N ILE A 14 -7.08 -9.42 -6.38
CA ILE A 14 -7.84 -8.88 -5.24
C ILE A 14 -6.96 -8.87 -3.99
N VAL A 15 -6.25 -9.97 -3.69
CA VAL A 15 -5.34 -10.05 -2.54
C VAL A 15 -4.24 -9.00 -2.65
N ALA A 16 -3.60 -8.85 -3.80
CA ALA A 16 -2.59 -7.80 -4.01
C ALA A 16 -3.17 -6.40 -3.81
N LEU A 17 -4.38 -6.13 -4.29
CA LEU A 17 -5.07 -4.85 -4.09
C LEU A 17 -5.40 -4.58 -2.62
N VAL A 18 -5.90 -5.58 -1.90
CA VAL A 18 -6.19 -5.47 -0.46
C VAL A 18 -4.91 -5.15 0.32
N LEU A 19 -3.82 -5.88 0.05
CA LEU A 19 -2.52 -5.61 0.68
C LEU A 19 -2.03 -4.19 0.38
N PHE A 20 -2.08 -3.76 -0.89
CA PHE A 20 -1.72 -2.40 -1.27
C PHE A 20 -2.55 -1.33 -0.55
N CYS A 21 -3.86 -1.55 -0.43
CA CYS A 21 -4.74 -0.67 0.31
C CYS A 21 -4.33 -0.57 1.78
N MET A 22 -4.04 -1.69 2.44
CA MET A 22 -3.66 -1.71 3.85
C MET A 22 -2.30 -1.05 4.13
N VAL A 23 -1.33 -1.27 3.25
CA VAL A 23 0.06 -0.86 3.52
C VAL A 23 0.41 0.53 3.03
N VAL A 24 -0.26 1.03 1.98
CA VAL A 24 0.03 2.34 1.40
C VAL A 24 -1.19 3.26 1.47
N MET A 25 -2.29 2.88 0.81
CA MET A 25 -3.39 3.82 0.55
C MET A 25 -4.16 4.23 1.81
N HIS A 26 -4.43 3.29 2.72
CA HIS A 26 -5.17 3.56 3.93
C HIS A 26 -4.36 4.46 4.90
N PRO A 27 -3.09 4.15 5.25
CA PRO A 27 -2.25 5.07 6.00
C PRO A 27 -2.09 6.44 5.34
N TYR A 28 -1.94 6.48 4.02
CA TYR A 28 -1.88 7.75 3.28
C TYR A 28 -3.17 8.56 3.43
N ALA A 29 -4.32 7.94 3.21
CA ALA A 29 -5.62 8.59 3.32
C ALA A 29 -5.89 9.09 4.74
N LEU A 30 -5.49 8.33 5.77
CA LEU A 30 -5.58 8.78 7.16
C LEU A 30 -4.72 10.02 7.40
N HIS A 31 -3.49 10.06 6.90
CA HIS A 31 -2.63 11.22 7.09
C HIS A 31 -3.18 12.49 6.43
N VAL A 32 -3.85 12.36 5.29
CA VAL A 32 -4.33 13.52 4.51
C VAL A 32 -5.77 13.92 4.88
N ARG A 33 -6.60 12.99 5.35
CA ARG A 33 -8.06 13.18 5.48
C ARG A 33 -8.66 12.71 6.80
N ALA A 34 -7.87 12.31 7.80
CA ALA A 34 -8.42 11.94 9.10
C ALA A 34 -8.96 13.17 9.86
N PRO A 35 -9.90 12.97 10.80
CA PRO A 35 -10.27 14.02 11.74
C PRO A 35 -9.02 14.59 12.44
N GLY A 36 -8.90 15.91 12.51
CA GLY A 36 -7.72 16.61 13.02
C GLY A 36 -6.73 17.06 11.95
N THR A 37 -6.93 16.72 10.67
CA THR A 37 -6.10 17.18 9.54
C THR A 37 -6.75 18.32 8.76
N GLU A 38 -7.78 18.98 9.31
CA GLU A 38 -8.55 20.03 8.61
C GLU A 38 -7.69 21.25 8.25
N ASN A 39 -6.65 21.51 9.05
CA ASN A 39 -5.70 22.60 8.83
C ASN A 39 -4.41 22.13 8.13
N LEU A 40 -4.34 20.87 7.69
CA LEU A 40 -3.19 20.37 6.93
C LEU A 40 -3.20 21.03 5.57
N ASN A 41 -2.22 21.90 5.32
CA ASN A 41 -2.03 22.48 4.01
C ASN A 41 -1.53 21.39 3.06
N MET A 42 -2.25 21.19 1.96
CA MET A 42 -1.87 20.20 0.95
C MET A 42 -0.50 20.49 0.34
N LEU A 43 -0.08 21.77 0.32
CA LEU A 43 1.23 22.17 -0.20
C LEU A 43 2.39 21.71 0.70
N ASP A 44 2.13 21.45 1.98
CA ASP A 44 3.14 20.99 2.93
C ASP A 44 3.32 19.45 2.90
N LEU A 45 2.64 18.74 1.98
CA LEU A 45 2.71 17.29 1.88
C LEU A 45 4.00 16.77 1.23
N GLY A 46 4.83 17.62 0.63
CA GLY A 46 6.07 17.23 -0.06
C GLY A 46 6.95 16.24 0.73
N PRO A 47 7.32 16.52 2.00
CA PRO A 47 8.08 15.59 2.83
C PRO A 47 7.36 14.25 3.10
N TYR A 48 6.03 14.28 3.26
CA TYR A 48 5.25 13.06 3.47
C TYR A 48 5.17 12.23 2.19
N HIS A 49 4.98 12.85 1.02
CA HIS A 49 5.04 12.18 -0.28
C HIS A 49 6.41 11.54 -0.54
N ALA A 50 7.50 12.20 -0.14
CA ALA A 50 8.83 11.59 -0.19
C ALA A 50 8.91 10.32 0.67
N SER A 51 8.30 10.33 1.87
CA SER A 51 8.21 9.18 2.76
C SER A 51 7.37 8.04 2.17
N VAL A 52 6.23 8.35 1.54
CA VAL A 52 5.38 7.37 0.82
C VAL A 52 6.18 6.70 -0.31
N LYS A 53 6.89 7.50 -1.13
CA LYS A 53 7.75 6.99 -2.21
C LYS A 53 8.87 6.11 -1.67
N ALA A 54 9.54 6.52 -0.59
CA ALA A 54 10.59 5.74 0.06
C ALA A 54 10.07 4.40 0.60
N HIS A 55 8.88 4.40 1.21
CA HIS A 55 8.23 3.19 1.68
C HIS A 55 7.90 2.21 0.54
N MET A 56 7.32 2.70 -0.57
CA MET A 56 7.08 1.86 -1.75
C MET A 56 8.39 1.29 -2.32
N LYS A 57 9.47 2.09 -2.41
CA LYS A 57 10.80 1.61 -2.84
C LYS A 57 11.33 0.49 -1.92
N LYS A 58 11.14 0.60 -0.60
CA LYS A 58 11.51 -0.44 0.36
C LYS A 58 10.73 -1.74 0.11
N LEU A 59 9.41 -1.69 -0.05
CA LEU A 59 8.59 -2.87 -0.31
C LEU A 59 8.85 -3.50 -1.69
N ILE A 60 9.24 -2.71 -2.69
CA ILE A 60 9.65 -3.22 -4.00
C ILE A 60 10.96 -3.99 -3.89
N ALA A 61 11.91 -3.50 -3.09
CA ALA A 61 13.21 -4.12 -2.87
C ALA A 61 13.12 -5.39 -2.00
N ASP A 62 12.33 -5.32 -0.94
CA ASP A 62 12.06 -6.44 -0.03
C ASP A 62 10.56 -6.55 0.28
N PRO A 63 9.81 -7.35 -0.48
CA PRO A 63 8.39 -7.55 -0.24
C PRO A 63 8.11 -8.53 0.91
N GLY A 64 9.13 -9.17 1.49
CA GLY A 64 9.01 -10.21 2.51
C GLY A 64 8.06 -9.88 3.68
N PRO A 65 8.09 -8.64 4.24
CA PRO A 65 7.17 -8.24 5.30
C PRO A 65 5.68 -8.38 4.98
N LEU A 66 5.28 -8.26 3.71
CA LEU A 66 3.88 -8.36 3.27
C LEU A 66 3.34 -9.80 3.33
N PHE A 67 4.24 -10.78 3.26
CA PHE A 67 3.92 -12.20 3.15
C PHE A 67 4.27 -12.98 4.43
N SER A 68 4.67 -12.28 5.49
CA SER A 68 4.98 -12.88 6.78
C SER A 68 3.70 -13.29 7.51
N SER A 69 3.67 -14.51 8.04
CA SER A 69 2.60 -14.97 8.93
C SER A 69 2.69 -14.40 10.34
N SER A 70 3.70 -13.57 10.63
CA SER A 70 3.83 -12.92 11.93
C SER A 70 2.73 -11.87 12.12
N PRO A 71 2.02 -11.86 13.26
CA PRO A 71 1.02 -10.83 13.56
C PRO A 71 1.65 -9.43 13.70
N ASP A 72 2.96 -9.35 13.95
CA ASP A 72 3.71 -8.09 14.11
C ASP A 72 4.29 -7.56 12.78
N SER A 73 4.07 -8.26 11.67
CA SER A 73 4.63 -7.88 10.37
C SER A 73 4.16 -6.49 9.89
N TYR A 74 3.02 -6.00 10.39
CA TYR A 74 2.54 -4.64 10.12
C TYR A 74 3.59 -3.57 10.44
N LYS A 75 4.40 -3.74 11.49
CA LYS A 75 5.40 -2.74 11.94
C LYS A 75 6.39 -2.38 10.83
N THR A 76 6.65 -3.33 9.94
CA THR A 76 7.58 -3.17 8.81
C THR A 76 6.87 -3.10 7.46
N ALA A 77 5.63 -3.58 7.39
CA ALA A 77 4.86 -3.69 6.16
C ALA A 77 4.01 -2.46 5.89
N THR A 78 3.43 -1.80 6.89
CA THR A 78 2.57 -0.62 6.71
C THR A 78 3.40 0.66 6.68
N LEU A 79 2.92 1.66 5.94
CA LEU A 79 3.58 2.98 5.79
C LEU A 79 3.77 3.69 7.13
N ASP A 80 2.80 3.57 8.04
CA ASP A 80 2.79 4.25 9.34
C ASP A 80 3.18 3.34 10.50
N GLY A 81 3.51 2.07 10.23
CA GLY A 81 3.83 1.07 11.25
C GLY A 81 2.67 0.73 12.18
N ARG A 82 1.44 1.14 11.85
CA ARG A 82 0.24 0.85 12.64
C ARG A 82 -0.32 -0.54 12.31
N PRO A 83 -1.12 -1.13 13.24
CA PRO A 83 -1.79 -2.40 12.99
C PRO A 83 -2.62 -2.39 11.71
N TRP A 84 -2.85 -3.58 11.16
CA TRP A 84 -3.69 -3.77 9.97
C TRP A 84 -5.03 -3.08 10.10
N SER A 85 -5.40 -2.27 9.11
CA SER A 85 -6.67 -1.53 9.09
C SER A 85 -7.89 -2.46 9.17
N ASP A 86 -7.75 -3.69 8.68
CA ASP A 86 -8.72 -4.77 8.84
C ASP A 86 -7.98 -6.10 9.08
N MET A 87 -7.94 -6.52 10.33
CA MET A 87 -7.29 -7.76 10.75
C MET A 87 -7.91 -9.00 10.11
N LYS A 88 -9.23 -9.01 9.88
CA LYS A 88 -9.94 -10.14 9.28
C LYS A 88 -9.59 -10.30 7.81
N ALA A 89 -9.53 -9.17 7.08
CA ALA A 89 -9.11 -9.17 5.70
C ALA A 89 -7.63 -9.57 5.55
N TRP A 90 -6.75 -9.11 6.46
CA TRP A 90 -5.35 -9.52 6.47
C TRP A 90 -5.20 -11.04 6.71
N ASP A 91 -5.84 -11.57 7.76
CA ASP A 91 -5.82 -12.99 8.09
C ASP A 91 -6.34 -13.86 6.93
N THR A 92 -7.40 -13.40 6.26
CA THR A 92 -7.94 -14.08 5.06
C THR A 92 -6.92 -14.09 3.92
N CYS A 93 -6.24 -12.96 3.66
CA CYS A 93 -5.19 -12.88 2.65
C CYS A 93 -4.03 -13.81 2.98
N VAL A 94 -3.51 -13.76 4.21
CA VAL A 94 -2.34 -14.55 4.64
C VAL A 94 -2.59 -16.04 4.52
N LYS A 95 -3.80 -16.52 4.87
CA LYS A 95 -4.20 -17.91 4.69
C LYS A 95 -4.22 -18.37 3.23
N GLN A 96 -4.44 -17.46 2.29
CA GLN A 96 -4.45 -17.78 0.85
C GLN A 96 -3.11 -17.60 0.16
N LEU A 97 -2.16 -16.84 0.73
CA LEU A 97 -0.85 -16.62 0.14
C LEU A 97 -0.14 -17.92 -0.30
N PRO A 98 -0.15 -19.02 0.47
CA PRO A 98 0.50 -20.27 0.06
C PRO A 98 -0.07 -20.89 -1.22
N THR A 99 -1.32 -20.59 -1.58
CA THR A 99 -2.00 -21.15 -2.76
C THR A 99 -2.00 -20.19 -3.96
N LEU A 100 -1.48 -18.97 -3.78
CA LEU A 100 -1.50 -17.91 -4.79
C LEU A 100 -0.06 -17.43 -5.10
N PRO A 101 0.73 -18.21 -5.85
CA PRO A 101 2.16 -17.93 -6.07
C PRO A 101 2.43 -16.60 -6.79
N HIS A 102 1.41 -16.03 -7.46
CA HIS A 102 1.55 -14.80 -8.23
C HIS A 102 1.23 -13.51 -7.45
N VAL A 103 0.82 -13.59 -6.17
CA VAL A 103 0.50 -12.38 -5.40
C VAL A 103 1.74 -11.51 -5.21
N CYS A 104 2.89 -12.09 -4.87
CA CYS A 104 4.14 -11.34 -4.70
C CYS A 104 4.55 -10.55 -5.96
N PRO A 105 4.70 -11.17 -7.15
CA PRO A 105 5.04 -10.42 -8.36
C PRO A 105 3.95 -9.41 -8.75
N LEU A 106 2.66 -9.70 -8.53
CA LEU A 106 1.57 -8.75 -8.78
C LEU A 106 1.65 -7.53 -7.85
N MET A 107 1.94 -7.76 -6.57
CA MET A 107 2.10 -6.70 -5.57
C MET A 107 3.29 -5.80 -5.91
N VAL A 108 4.44 -6.38 -6.26
CA VAL A 108 5.62 -5.62 -6.68
C VAL A 108 5.36 -4.83 -7.95
N ALA A 109 4.67 -5.41 -8.94
CA ALA A 109 4.27 -4.68 -10.15
C ALA A 109 3.31 -3.52 -9.84
N GLY A 110 2.32 -3.75 -8.97
CA GLY A 110 1.39 -2.73 -8.50
C GLY A 110 2.10 -1.59 -7.77
N LEU A 111 3.05 -1.91 -6.89
CA LEU A 111 3.87 -0.91 -6.19
C LEU A 111 4.72 -0.07 -7.15
N LYS A 112 5.31 -0.68 -8.19
CA LYS A 112 6.08 0.06 -9.21
C LYS A 112 5.19 1.04 -9.98
N ALA A 113 4.02 0.58 -10.42
CA ALA A 113 3.06 1.44 -11.12
C ALA A 113 2.55 2.57 -10.21
N ALA A 114 2.23 2.26 -8.95
CA ALA A 114 1.83 3.27 -7.98
C ALA A 114 2.95 4.28 -7.71
N LEU A 115 4.20 3.82 -7.59
CA LEU A 115 5.36 4.68 -7.39
C LEU A 115 5.53 5.66 -8.55
N GLU A 116 5.44 5.19 -9.79
CA GLU A 116 5.47 6.04 -10.99
C GLU A 116 4.36 7.10 -10.95
N CYS A 117 3.12 6.72 -10.60
CA CYS A 117 2.03 7.66 -10.41
C CYS A 117 2.33 8.70 -9.33
N PHE A 118 2.82 8.28 -8.16
CA PHE A 118 3.19 9.20 -7.08
C PHE A 118 4.35 10.12 -7.49
N GLU A 119 5.36 9.61 -8.19
CA GLU A 119 6.46 10.41 -8.71
C GLU A 119 5.95 11.50 -9.65
N HIS A 120 4.98 11.20 -10.52
CA HIS A 120 4.37 12.17 -11.41
C HIS A 120 3.46 13.19 -10.67
N PHE A 121 2.53 12.71 -9.84
CA PHE A 121 1.55 13.57 -9.17
C PHE A 121 2.15 14.46 -8.07
N THR A 122 3.30 14.08 -7.52
CA THR A 122 3.89 14.82 -6.39
C THR A 122 4.96 15.84 -6.81
N MET A 123 5.21 16.02 -8.12
CA MET A 123 6.22 16.96 -8.61
C MET A 123 5.90 18.43 -8.28
N GLU A 124 4.62 18.80 -8.31
CA GLU A 124 4.16 20.17 -8.01
C GLU A 124 4.29 20.54 -6.52
N PHE A 125 4.44 19.54 -5.64
CA PHE A 125 4.52 19.71 -4.18
C PHE A 125 5.97 19.76 -3.65
N VAL A 126 6.96 19.78 -4.54
CA VAL A 126 8.38 19.94 -4.17
C VAL A 126 8.69 21.42 -3.99
N GLU A 127 9.65 21.77 -3.13
CA GLU A 127 10.11 23.15 -2.94
C GLU A 127 10.52 23.79 -4.29
N GLY A 128 9.84 24.87 -4.67
CA GLY A 128 10.00 25.52 -5.99
C GLY A 128 9.13 24.95 -7.12
N GLY A 129 8.17 24.07 -6.81
CA GLY A 129 7.17 23.56 -7.76
C GLY A 129 6.29 24.69 -8.33
N LEU A 130 5.88 24.52 -9.59
CA LEU A 130 4.90 25.40 -10.23
C LEU A 130 3.52 25.11 -9.62
N ILE A 131 3.05 26.00 -8.75
CA ILE A 131 1.64 26.12 -8.36
C ILE A 131 1.14 27.45 -8.90
#